data_AF-A0A7K2WUF1-F1
#
_entry.id   AF-A0A7K2WUF1-F1
#
_cell.length_a   1.000
_cell.length_b   1.000
_cell.length_c   1.000
_cell.angle_alpha   90.00
_cell.angle_beta   90.00
_cell.angle_gamma   90.00
#
_symmetry.space_group_name_H-M   'P 1'
#
loop_
_entity.id
_entity.type
_entity.pdbx_description
1 polymer ?
#
loop_
_entity_poly.entity_id
_entity_poly.type
_entity_poly.pdbx_seq_one_letter_code
_entity_poly.pdbx_strand_id
1 'polypeptide(L)'
;AATADAVGLGARQLHRRSLDAFGYGPKTLARVLRFQRALGFVRAGMPYASAATAAGCADQAHLARETRELAGLTLGAYAALAKSETSQPSGSRTIA
;
A
#
# COMPACT_ATOMS: atom_id res chain seq x y z
N ALA A 1 -12.74 -8.22 14.09
CA ALA A 1 -13.52 -9.45 13.99
C ALA A 1 -13.59 -9.87 12.53
N ALA A 2 -14.30 -9.13 11.66
CA ALA A 2 -14.51 -9.47 10.25
C ALA A 2 -13.30 -10.05 9.48
N THR A 3 -12.11 -9.41 9.54
CA THR A 3 -10.91 -9.96 8.85
C THR A 3 -10.43 -11.28 9.44
N ALA A 4 -10.51 -11.45 10.76
CA ALA A 4 -10.11 -12.68 11.44
C ALA A 4 -11.10 -13.81 11.10
N ASP A 5 -12.40 -13.50 11.13
CA ASP A 5 -13.47 -14.44 10.77
C ASP A 5 -13.33 -14.88 9.30
N ALA A 6 -13.04 -13.95 8.39
CA ALA A 6 -12.84 -14.24 6.96
C ALA A 6 -11.66 -15.17 6.65
N VAL A 7 -10.69 -15.30 7.57
CA VAL A 7 -9.55 -16.22 7.44
C VAL A 7 -9.62 -17.39 8.43
N GLY A 8 -10.78 -17.61 9.07
CA GLY A 8 -11.00 -18.70 10.02
C GLY A 8 -10.14 -18.61 11.29
N LEU A 9 -9.73 -17.41 11.70
CA LEU A 9 -8.89 -17.19 12.87
C LEU A 9 -9.64 -16.39 13.95
N GLY A 10 -9.38 -16.72 15.21
CA GLY A 10 -9.73 -15.81 16.31
C GLY A 10 -8.88 -14.52 16.27
N ALA A 11 -9.41 -13.41 16.79
CA ALA A 11 -8.73 -12.11 16.76
C ALA A 11 -7.32 -12.15 17.40
N ARG A 12 -7.15 -12.85 18.52
CA ARG A 12 -5.84 -13.02 19.19
C ARG A 12 -4.86 -13.84 18.34
N GLN A 13 -5.36 -14.84 17.63
CA GLN A 13 -4.56 -15.69 16.75
C GLN A 13 -4.09 -14.91 15.52
N LEU A 14 -4.97 -14.10 14.91
CA LEU A 14 -4.60 -13.20 13.83
C LEU A 14 -3.56 -12.18 14.30
N HIS A 15 -3.74 -11.61 15.50
CA HIS A 15 -2.80 -10.66 16.06
C HIS A 15 -1.40 -11.26 16.25
N ARG A 16 -1.32 -12.42 16.90
CA ARG A 16 -0.04 -13.13 17.11
C ARG A 16 0.65 -13.43 15.78
N ARG A 17 -0.07 -14.01 14.81
CA ARG A 17 0.50 -14.29 13.47
C ARG A 17 0.97 -13.04 12.75
N SER A 18 0.27 -11.92 12.93
CA SER A 18 0.69 -10.66 12.31
C SER A 18 2.00 -10.14 12.93
N LEU A 19 2.12 -10.20 14.26
CA LEU A 19 3.36 -9.85 14.96
C LEU A 19 4.51 -10.77 14.53
N ASP A 20 4.29 -12.08 14.52
CA ASP A 20 5.31 -13.07 14.18
C ASP A 20 5.82 -12.90 12.75
N ALA A 21 4.93 -12.58 11.79
CA ALA A 21 5.28 -12.49 10.38
C ALA A 21 5.78 -11.10 9.94
N PHE A 22 5.25 -10.02 10.53
CA PHE A 22 5.47 -8.66 10.03
C PHE A 22 6.05 -7.70 11.08
N GLY A 23 6.10 -8.09 12.36
CA GLY A 23 6.53 -7.23 13.46
C GLY A 23 5.47 -6.21 13.92
N TYR A 24 4.26 -6.24 13.36
CA TYR A 24 3.16 -5.35 13.74
C TYR A 24 1.78 -6.03 13.65
N GLY A 25 0.81 -5.46 14.37
CA GLY A 25 -0.53 -6.03 14.44
C GLY A 25 -1.33 -5.91 13.13
N PRO A 26 -2.46 -6.64 13.02
CA PRO A 26 -3.27 -6.73 11.80
C PRO A 26 -3.87 -5.39 11.38
N LYS A 27 -4.07 -4.45 12.32
CA LYS A 27 -4.51 -3.10 12.00
C LYS A 27 -3.45 -2.35 11.18
N THR A 28 -2.19 -2.38 11.61
CA THR A 28 -1.08 -1.77 10.86
C THR A 28 -0.88 -2.47 9.52
N LEU A 29 -0.97 -3.81 9.49
CA LEU A 29 -0.92 -4.56 8.24
C LEU A 29 -2.01 -4.10 7.26
N ALA A 30 -3.25 -3.94 7.71
CA ALA A 30 -4.33 -3.46 6.87
C ALA A 30 -4.07 -2.05 6.32
N ARG A 31 -3.45 -1.16 7.12
CA ARG A 31 -3.02 0.17 6.65
C ARG A 31 -1.99 0.08 5.53
N VAL A 32 -0.95 -0.74 5.72
CA VAL A 32 0.11 -0.97 4.72
C VAL A 32 -0.46 -1.54 3.42
N LEU A 33 -1.32 -2.56 3.51
CA LEU A 33 -1.92 -3.20 2.34
C LEU A 33 -2.85 -2.24 1.57
N ARG A 34 -3.63 -1.40 2.27
CA ARG A 34 -4.43 -0.36 1.61
C ARG A 34 -3.54 0.64 0.88
N PHE A 35 -2.48 1.11 1.52
CA PHE A 35 -1.54 2.03 0.90
C PHE A 35 -0.88 1.45 -0.36
N GLN A 36 -0.37 0.22 -0.28
CA GLN A 36 0.22 -0.48 -1.43
C GLN A 36 -0.78 -0.65 -2.58
N ARG A 37 -2.04 -1.00 -2.28
CA ARG A 37 -3.09 -1.13 -3.29
C ARG A 37 -3.41 0.20 -3.95
N ALA A 38 -3.55 1.27 -3.17
CA ALA A 38 -3.80 2.62 -3.70
C ALA A 38 -2.67 3.06 -4.64
N LEU A 39 -1.40 2.81 -4.27
CA LEU A 39 -0.26 3.10 -5.13
C LEU A 39 -0.29 2.32 -6.45
N GLY A 40 -0.73 1.07 -6.43
CA GLY A 40 -0.95 0.29 -7.66
C GLY A 40 -1.94 0.98 -8.60
N PHE A 41 -3.08 1.43 -8.09
CA PHE A 41 -4.07 2.17 -8.89
C PHE A 41 -3.55 3.51 -9.40
N VAL A 42 -2.84 4.26 -8.56
CA VAL A 42 -2.25 5.56 -8.95
C VAL A 42 -1.23 5.39 -10.06
N ARG A 43 -0.37 4.35 -9.98
CA ARG A 43 0.61 4.03 -11.03
C ARG A 43 -0.07 3.62 -12.34
N ALA A 44 -1.24 3.00 -12.26
CA ALA A 44 -2.08 2.69 -13.42
C ALA A 44 -2.84 3.91 -13.97
N GLY A 45 -2.61 5.12 -13.44
CA GLY A 45 -3.23 6.37 -13.91
C GLY A 45 -4.59 6.68 -13.30
N MET A 46 -5.04 5.92 -12.30
CA MET A 46 -6.33 6.19 -11.65
C MET A 46 -6.29 7.51 -10.85
N PRO A 47 -7.33 8.36 -10.92
CA PRO A 47 -7.44 9.55 -10.08
C PRO A 47 -7.37 9.22 -8.58
N TYR A 48 -6.74 10.09 -7.78
CA TYR A 48 -6.46 9.81 -6.36
C TYR A 48 -7.69 9.50 -5.52
N ALA A 49 -8.81 10.20 -5.76
CA ALA A 49 -10.06 9.94 -5.05
C ALA A 49 -10.60 8.52 -5.35
N SER A 50 -10.60 8.12 -6.63
CA SER A 50 -11.01 6.79 -7.05
C SER A 50 -10.05 5.70 -6.58
N ALA A 51 -8.74 5.97 -6.61
CA ALA A 51 -7.73 5.05 -6.09
C ALA A 51 -7.86 4.83 -4.58
N ALA A 52 -8.21 5.88 -3.83
CA ALA A 52 -8.46 5.79 -2.40
C ALA A 52 -9.66 4.89 -2.10
N THR A 53 -10.80 5.12 -2.74
CA THR A 53 -12.01 4.32 -2.50
C THR A 53 -11.81 2.87 -2.93
N ALA A 54 -11.21 2.64 -4.11
CA ALA A 54 -10.88 1.29 -4.59
C ALA A 54 -9.89 0.54 -3.67
N ALA A 55 -9.02 1.28 -2.99
CA ALA A 55 -8.10 0.71 -2.01
C ALA A 55 -8.69 0.52 -0.62
N GLY A 56 -9.95 0.92 -0.38
CA GLY A 56 -10.60 0.81 0.93
C GLY A 56 -10.29 1.97 1.89
N CYS A 57 -9.80 3.10 1.39
CA CYS A 57 -9.84 4.38 2.11
C CYS A 57 -11.22 5.01 1.96
N ALA A 58 -11.65 5.73 3.00
CA ALA A 58 -12.96 6.42 3.00
C ALA A 58 -13.01 7.54 1.95
N ASP A 59 -11.90 8.24 1.76
CA ASP A 59 -11.73 9.33 0.81
C ASP A 59 -10.23 9.55 0.50
N GLN A 60 -9.94 10.51 -0.37
CA GLN A 60 -8.57 10.90 -0.70
C GLN A 60 -7.79 11.45 0.50
N ALA A 61 -8.44 12.15 1.43
CA ALA A 61 -7.78 12.74 2.59
C ALA A 61 -7.30 11.65 3.58
N HIS A 62 -8.07 10.57 3.72
CA HIS A 62 -7.69 9.38 4.44
C HIS A 62 -6.45 8.75 3.80
N LEU A 63 -6.43 8.55 2.48
CA LEU A 63 -5.23 8.05 1.79
C LEU A 63 -4.01 8.97 1.98
N ALA A 64 -4.20 10.29 1.95
CA ALA A 64 -3.12 11.25 2.17
C ALA A 64 -2.54 11.17 3.59
N ARG A 65 -3.38 10.95 4.62
CA ARG A 65 -2.93 10.73 6.01
C ARG A 65 -2.12 9.44 6.13
N GLU A 66 -2.64 8.34 5.59
CA GLU A 66 -1.93 7.05 5.56
C GLU A 66 -0.58 7.16 4.87
N THR A 67 -0.50 7.86 3.74
CA THR A 67 0.76 8.05 3.00
C THR A 67 1.79 8.82 3.82
N ARG A 68 1.37 9.88 4.50
CA ARG A 68 2.28 10.65 5.37
C ARG A 68 2.75 9.83 6.55
N GLU A 69 1.86 9.09 7.21
CA GLU A 69 2.19 8.29 8.38
C GLU A 69 3.07 7.08 8.05
N LEU A 70 2.92 6.49 6.86
CA LEU A 70 3.67 5.29 6.46
C LEU A 70 4.94 5.59 5.67
N ALA A 71 4.95 6.62 4.82
CA ALA A 71 6.05 6.92 3.91
C ALA A 71 6.78 8.23 4.24
N GLY A 72 6.30 9.03 5.21
CA GLY A 72 6.87 10.34 5.55
C GLY A 72 6.73 11.40 4.45
N LEU A 73 6.04 11.08 3.35
CA LEU A 73 5.92 11.90 2.14
C LEU A 73 4.44 12.14 1.81
N THR A 74 4.19 13.10 0.92
CA THR A 74 2.85 13.26 0.33
C THR A 74 2.61 12.21 -0.76
N LEU A 75 1.34 11.88 -1.02
CA LEU A 75 0.98 10.93 -2.08
C LEU A 75 1.51 11.34 -3.46
N GLY A 76 1.45 12.63 -3.78
CA GLY A 76 1.99 13.17 -5.02
C GLY A 76 3.52 13.05 -5.12
N ALA A 77 4.23 13.36 -4.03
CA ALA A 77 5.70 13.24 -3.98
C ALA A 77 6.14 11.78 -4.11
N TYR A 78 5.49 10.86 -3.39
CA TYR A 78 5.77 9.44 -3.50
C TYR A 78 5.49 8.91 -4.92
N ALA A 79 4.36 9.29 -5.52
CA ALA A 79 4.03 8.90 -6.89
C ALA A 79 5.01 9.48 -7.92
N ALA A 80 5.54 10.68 -7.70
CA ALA A 80 6.59 11.27 -8.53
C ALA A 80 7.89 10.46 -8.43
N LEU A 81 8.34 10.14 -7.22
CA LEU A 81 9.55 9.33 -6.97
C LEU A 81 9.47 7.95 -7.63
N ALA A 82 8.31 7.29 -7.53
CA ALA A 82 8.09 6.00 -8.16
C ALA A 82 8.21 6.05 -9.70
N LYS A 83 7.79 7.16 -10.33
CA LYS A 83 7.93 7.34 -11.79
C LYS A 83 9.38 7.60 -12.19
N SER A 84 10.15 8.30 -11.37
CA SER A 84 11.58 8.51 -11.61
C SER A 84 12.41 7.23 -11.46
N GLU A 85 12.05 6.32 -10.55
CA GLU A 85 12.74 5.03 -10.39
C GLU A 85 12.50 4.06 -11.56
N THR A 86 11.37 4.20 -12.28
CA THR A 86 11.03 3.33 -13.43
C THR A 86 11.74 3.79 -14.72
N SER A 87 12.51 4.88 -14.69
CA SER A 87 13.30 5.36 -15.82
C SER A 87 14.73 4.80 -15.79
N GLN A 88 14.88 3.47 -15.90
CA GLN A 88 16.14 2.82 -16.30
C GLN A 88 15.81 1.83 -17.45
N PRO A 89 16.45 1.97 -18.63
CA PRO A 89 16.10 1.23 -19.82
C PRO A 89 16.65 -0.21 -19.76
N SER A 90 15.80 -1.19 -20.07
CA SER A 90 16.27 -2.52 -20.44
C SER A 90 16.98 -2.41 -21.79
N GLY A 91 18.30 -2.49 -21.76
CA GLY A 91 19.15 -2.31 -22.93
C GLY A 91 20.55 -2.84 -22.72
N SER A 92 20.68 -4.08 -22.23
CA SER A 92 21.96 -4.80 -22.30
C SER A 92 22.20 -5.21 -23.74
N ARG A 93 22.87 -4.33 -24.53
CA ARG A 93 23.54 -4.76 -25.76
C ARG A 93 24.77 -5.56 -25.36
N THR A 94 24.70 -6.87 -25.55
CA THR A 94 25.89 -7.70 -25.74
C THR A 94 25.92 -8.06 -27.22
N ILE A 95 26.82 -7.44 -27.98
CA ILE A 95 27.23 -7.94 -29.30
C ILE A 95 28.59 -8.59 -29.07
N ALA A 96 28.67 -9.88 -29.41
CA ALA A 96 29.90 -10.66 -29.49
C ALA A 96 30.60 -10.43 -30.83
#